data_AF-A0A444Y3X4-F1
#
_entry.id   AF-A0A444Y3X4-F1
#
_cell.length_a   1.000
_cell.length_b   1.000
_cell.length_c   1.000
_cell.angle_alpha   90.00
_cell.angle_beta   90.00
_cell.angle_gamma   90.00
#
_symmetry.space_group_name_H-M   'P 1'
#
loop_
_entity.id
_entity.type
_entity.pdbx_description
1 polymer ?
#
loop_
_entity_poly.entity_id
_entity_poly.type
_entity_poly.pdbx_seq_one_letter_code
_entity_poly.pdbx_strand_id
1 'polypeptide(L)'
;MDDEYIIIGSANINERSMNGGRDTEIAMGAYQPSYLATNKNGARGQIHRFRLSLWYEHLGIYEETFLNPELEGCIKRVHQLAQNNWNRYTGQPLCTCGHLLRYPIEISLDGSITHDPEIFPDTHARIRGSQHLDSWVVRNISASSPLLQSRVTGHSGGSGED
;
A
#
# COMPACT_ATOMS: atom_id res chain seq x y z
N MET A 1 11.30 5.87 -12.54
CA MET A 1 11.75 7.07 -11.84
C MET A 1 11.88 8.17 -12.87
N ASP A 2 11.22 9.31 -12.61
CA ASP A 2 11.31 10.57 -13.39
C ASP A 2 11.13 10.43 -14.92
N ASP A 3 10.36 9.43 -15.35
CA ASP A 3 10.17 9.04 -16.76
C ASP A 3 11.46 8.72 -17.56
N GLU A 4 12.63 8.65 -16.91
CA GLU A 4 13.94 8.41 -17.56
C GLU A 4 14.59 7.07 -17.21
N TYR A 5 14.22 6.46 -16.09
CA TYR A 5 14.79 5.19 -15.62
C TYR A 5 13.70 4.20 -15.21
N ILE A 6 13.84 2.94 -15.62
CA ILE A 6 12.93 1.84 -15.28
C ILE A 6 13.71 0.62 -14.79
N ILE A 7 13.13 -0.08 -13.80
CA ILE A 7 13.57 -1.40 -13.35
C ILE A 7 12.45 -2.38 -13.69
N ILE A 8 12.79 -3.48 -14.36
CA ILE A 8 11.87 -4.58 -14.67
C ILE A 8 12.53 -5.88 -14.24
N GLY A 9 11.85 -6.70 -13.44
CA GLY A 9 12.42 -7.94 -12.92
C GLY A 9 11.40 -8.80 -12.20
N SER A 10 11.88 -9.91 -11.64
CA SER A 10 11.08 -10.86 -10.86
C SER A 10 10.97 -10.49 -9.38
N ALA A 11 11.89 -9.66 -8.87
CA ALA A 11 11.95 -9.31 -7.45
C ALA A 11 10.75 -8.50 -6.98
N ASN A 12 10.04 -9.02 -5.96
CA ASN A 12 9.03 -8.26 -5.24
C ASN A 12 9.67 -7.32 -4.21
N ILE A 13 8.98 -6.26 -3.79
CA ILE A 13 9.46 -5.36 -2.72
C ILE A 13 9.20 -6.01 -1.35
N ASN A 14 9.98 -7.04 -1.03
CA ASN A 14 9.97 -7.71 0.27
C ASN A 14 11.34 -8.33 0.56
N GLU A 15 11.57 -8.73 1.81
CA GLU A 15 12.85 -9.31 2.22
C GLU A 15 13.18 -10.61 1.47
N ARG A 16 12.18 -11.42 1.13
CA ARG A 16 12.38 -12.69 0.41
C ARG A 16 13.08 -12.46 -0.94
N SER A 17 12.69 -11.43 -1.67
CA SER A 17 13.26 -11.13 -2.98
C SER A 17 14.51 -10.24 -2.88
N MET A 18 14.53 -9.29 -1.92
CA MET A 18 15.58 -8.26 -1.84
C MET A 18 16.82 -8.67 -1.02
N ASN A 19 16.76 -9.75 -0.24
CA ASN A 19 17.88 -10.20 0.60
C ASN A 19 19.04 -10.82 -0.20
N GLY A 20 18.75 -11.43 -1.36
CA GLY A 20 19.75 -12.15 -2.18
C GLY A 20 20.18 -13.52 -1.65
N GLY A 21 19.90 -13.85 -0.39
CA GLY A 21 20.15 -15.16 0.23
C GLY A 21 18.90 -16.02 0.42
N ARG A 22 17.73 -15.60 -0.10
CA ARG A 22 16.46 -16.32 -0.01
C ARG A 22 16.02 -16.78 -1.40
N ASP A 23 15.23 -15.98 -2.10
CA ASP A 23 14.81 -16.31 -3.46
C ASP A 23 15.87 -15.81 -4.46
N THR A 24 16.02 -16.55 -5.57
CA THR A 24 16.85 -16.11 -6.69
C THR A 24 16.02 -15.20 -7.58
N GLU A 25 16.50 -13.97 -7.78
CA GLU A 25 15.79 -12.94 -8.55
C GLU A 25 16.67 -12.39 -9.66
N ILE A 26 16.03 -11.86 -10.71
CA ILE A 26 16.70 -11.13 -11.79
C ILE A 26 15.96 -9.83 -12.08
N ALA A 27 16.71 -8.76 -12.33
CA ALA A 27 16.17 -7.48 -12.75
C ALA A 27 17.07 -6.78 -13.77
N MET A 28 16.46 -6.01 -14.65
CA MET A 28 17.11 -5.12 -15.60
C MET A 28 16.79 -3.68 -15.23
N GLY A 29 17.83 -2.85 -15.10
CA GLY A 29 17.71 -1.40 -15.07
C GLY A 29 18.01 -0.82 -16.45
N ALA A 30 17.16 0.09 -16.93
CA ALA A 30 17.32 0.69 -18.25
C ALA A 30 16.98 2.18 -18.24
N TYR A 31 17.70 2.94 -19.07
CA TYR A 31 17.46 4.35 -19.38
C TYR A 31 17.84 4.65 -20.83
N GLN A 32 17.40 5.79 -21.34
CA GLN A 32 17.76 6.23 -22.69
C GLN A 32 18.61 7.51 -22.60
N PRO A 33 19.92 7.48 -22.93
CA PRO A 33 20.81 8.63 -22.73
C PRO A 33 20.34 9.94 -23.40
N SER A 34 19.63 9.84 -24.53
CA SER A 34 19.09 11.01 -25.23
C SER A 34 17.80 11.57 -24.62
N TYR A 35 17.19 10.89 -23.64
CA TYR A 35 15.91 11.24 -23.02
C TYR A 35 16.01 11.28 -21.49
N LEU A 36 16.97 12.05 -20.98
CA LEU A 36 17.08 12.35 -19.56
C LEU A 36 16.23 13.57 -19.19
N ALA A 37 15.76 13.65 -17.96
CA ALA A 37 15.01 14.75 -17.39
C ALA A 37 15.80 16.07 -17.44
N THR A 38 17.13 16.00 -17.41
CA THR A 38 18.05 17.14 -17.55
C THR A 38 18.17 17.67 -18.98
N ASN A 39 17.70 16.93 -19.99
CA ASN A 39 17.81 17.35 -21.39
C ASN A 39 16.77 18.43 -21.72
N LYS A 40 17.03 19.26 -22.73
CA LYS A 40 16.12 20.34 -23.16
C LYS A 40 14.70 19.89 -23.48
N ASN A 41 14.55 18.66 -23.98
CA ASN A 41 13.25 18.07 -24.35
C ASN A 41 12.63 17.23 -23.22
N GLY A 42 13.31 17.13 -22.07
CA GLY A 42 12.93 16.29 -20.93
C GLY A 42 12.98 14.79 -21.20
N ALA A 43 12.60 14.01 -20.18
CA ALA A 43 12.47 12.57 -20.25
C ALA A 43 11.20 12.15 -21.01
N ARG A 44 11.15 12.38 -22.33
CA ARG A 44 9.98 12.08 -23.19
C ARG A 44 10.22 10.89 -24.13
N GLY A 45 11.03 9.94 -23.67
CA GLY A 45 11.41 8.73 -24.41
C GLY A 45 10.36 7.61 -24.35
N GLN A 46 10.82 6.37 -24.55
CA GLN A 46 10.02 5.15 -24.45
C GLN A 46 9.55 4.89 -23.02
N ILE A 47 10.34 5.23 -21.99
CA ILE A 47 9.93 5.03 -20.59
C ILE A 47 8.72 5.92 -20.25
N HIS A 48 8.76 7.20 -20.61
CA HIS A 48 7.61 8.11 -20.53
C HIS A 48 6.36 7.57 -21.21
N ARG A 49 6.50 7.09 -22.46
CA ARG A 49 5.38 6.53 -23.23
C ARG A 49 4.84 5.24 -22.63
N PHE A 50 5.72 4.38 -22.13
CA PHE A 50 5.32 3.15 -21.45
C PHE A 50 4.53 3.46 -20.18
N ARG A 51 5.01 4.42 -19.37
CA ARG A 51 4.29 4.90 -18.19
C ARG A 51 2.93 5.50 -18.54
N LEU A 52 2.83 6.31 -19.59
CA LEU A 52 1.55 6.81 -20.10
C LEU A 52 0.61 5.70 -20.58
N SER A 53 1.14 4.67 -21.24
CA SER A 53 0.35 3.51 -21.69
C SER A 53 -0.24 2.74 -20.53
N LEU A 54 0.54 2.48 -19.48
CA LEU A 54 0.06 1.85 -18.24
C LEU A 54 -1.00 2.71 -17.55
N TRP A 55 -0.80 4.02 -17.52
CA TRP A 55 -1.80 4.93 -16.97
C TRP A 55 -3.09 4.93 -17.78
N TYR A 56 -3.01 4.92 -19.11
CA TYR A 56 -4.20 4.81 -19.95
C TYR A 56 -4.95 3.49 -19.70
N GLU A 57 -4.24 2.37 -19.61
CA GLU A 57 -4.84 1.07 -19.29
C GLU A 57 -5.55 1.07 -17.93
N HIS A 58 -4.90 1.61 -16.89
CA HIS A 58 -5.44 1.55 -15.53
C HIS A 58 -6.46 2.66 -15.22
N LEU A 59 -6.32 3.85 -15.79
CA LEU A 59 -7.24 4.97 -15.58
C LEU A 59 -8.40 4.97 -16.60
N GLY A 60 -8.22 4.26 -17.72
CA GLY A 60 -9.15 4.17 -18.86
C GLY A 60 -9.32 5.47 -19.65
N ILE A 61 -8.54 6.50 -19.33
CA ILE A 61 -8.54 7.79 -20.00
C ILE A 61 -7.11 8.33 -20.15
N TYR A 62 -6.94 9.23 -21.10
CA TYR A 62 -5.72 10.03 -21.25
C TYR A 62 -6.06 11.50 -21.02
N GLU A 63 -5.26 12.18 -20.19
CA GLU A 63 -5.38 13.61 -19.91
C GLU A 63 -3.99 14.26 -19.91
N GLU A 64 -3.91 15.53 -20.31
CA GLU A 64 -2.64 16.28 -20.38
C GLU A 64 -1.97 16.42 -19.00
N THR A 65 -2.76 16.42 -17.93
CA THR A 65 -2.25 16.43 -16.54
C THR A 65 -1.32 15.24 -16.25
N PHE A 66 -1.52 14.10 -16.92
CA PHE A 66 -0.69 12.90 -16.78
C PHE A 66 0.69 13.04 -17.43
N LEU A 67 0.93 14.10 -18.19
CA LEU A 67 2.25 14.37 -18.76
C LEU A 67 3.27 14.79 -17.71
N ASN A 68 2.83 15.31 -16.55
CA ASN A 68 3.66 15.87 -15.51
C ASN A 68 3.23 15.28 -14.14
N PRO A 69 3.62 14.03 -13.83
CA PRO A 69 3.19 13.31 -12.61
C PRO A 69 3.64 13.95 -11.30
N GLU A 70 4.64 14.83 -11.34
CA GLU A 70 5.14 15.61 -10.21
C GLU A 70 4.21 16.75 -9.77
N LEU A 71 3.28 17.16 -10.62
CA LEU A 71 2.36 18.25 -10.31
C LEU A 71 1.22 17.77 -9.40
N GLU A 72 0.88 18.59 -8.39
CA GLU A 72 -0.20 18.29 -7.44
C GLU A 72 -1.55 18.00 -8.15
N GLY A 73 -1.84 18.73 -9.23
CA GLY A 73 -3.04 18.50 -10.03
C GLY A 73 -3.11 17.10 -10.66
N CYS A 74 -1.96 16.52 -11.01
CA CYS A 74 -1.89 15.17 -11.57
C CYS A 74 -2.29 14.12 -10.53
N ILE A 75 -1.68 14.15 -9.35
CA ILE A 75 -1.99 13.16 -8.31
C ILE A 75 -3.40 13.33 -7.75
N LYS A 76 -3.90 14.58 -7.62
CA LYS A 76 -5.31 14.83 -7.26
C LYS A 76 -6.28 14.20 -8.25
N ARG A 77 -5.96 14.27 -9.55
CA ARG A 77 -6.79 13.68 -10.60
C ARG A 77 -6.75 12.14 -10.58
N VAL A 78 -5.56 11.55 -10.47
CA VAL A 78 -5.39 10.10 -10.32
C VAL A 78 -6.14 9.58 -9.09
N HIS A 79 -6.00 10.28 -7.96
CA HIS A 79 -6.71 9.95 -6.73
C HIS A 79 -8.22 10.00 -6.89
N GLN A 80 -8.76 11.05 -7.52
CA GLN A 80 -10.19 11.17 -7.81
C GLN A 80 -10.71 10.00 -8.67
N LEU A 81 -9.98 9.64 -9.73
CA LEU A 81 -10.34 8.52 -10.61
C LEU A 81 -10.33 7.19 -9.85
N ALA A 82 -9.28 6.93 -9.07
CA ALA A 82 -9.15 5.72 -8.27
C ALA A 82 -10.23 5.61 -7.18
N GLN A 83 -10.60 6.72 -6.54
CA GLN A 83 -11.69 6.78 -5.56
C GLN A 83 -13.06 6.55 -6.22
N ASN A 84 -13.31 7.16 -7.38
CA ASN A 84 -14.54 6.94 -8.13
C ASN A 84 -14.68 5.47 -8.56
N ASN A 85 -13.60 4.86 -9.02
CA ASN A 85 -13.59 3.44 -9.38
C ASN A 85 -13.80 2.55 -8.14
N TRP A 86 -13.20 2.87 -6.99
CA TRP A 86 -13.45 2.17 -5.72
C TRP A 86 -14.93 2.22 -5.33
N ASN A 87 -15.54 3.41 -5.32
CA ASN A 87 -16.96 3.58 -4.98
C ASN A 87 -17.89 2.80 -5.91
N ARG A 88 -17.53 2.66 -7.19
CA ARG A 88 -18.27 1.84 -8.16
C ARG A 88 -18.05 0.34 -7.95
N TYR A 89 -16.83 -0.06 -7.63
CA TYR A 89 -16.47 -1.45 -7.35
C TYR A 89 -17.20 -1.98 -6.11
N THR A 90 -17.30 -1.18 -5.04
CA THR A 90 -17.97 -1.57 -3.79
C THR A 90 -19.47 -1.27 -3.74
N GLY A 91 -19.99 -0.51 -4.71
CA GLY A 91 -21.40 -0.14 -4.82
C GLY A 91 -22.22 -1.18 -5.62
N GLN A 92 -23.20 -0.70 -6.41
CA GLN A 92 -23.88 -1.53 -7.41
C GLN A 92 -23.24 -1.33 -8.79
N PRO A 93 -22.77 -2.40 -9.46
CA PRO A 93 -21.90 -2.28 -10.63
C PRO A 93 -22.70 -1.91 -11.89
N LEU A 94 -22.34 -0.78 -12.52
CA LEU A 94 -22.80 -0.42 -13.86
C LEU A 94 -21.68 -0.43 -14.90
N CYS A 95 -20.44 -0.12 -14.52
CA CYS A 95 -19.17 -0.25 -15.28
C CYS A 95 -18.11 0.64 -14.57
N THR A 96 -16.88 0.16 -14.35
CA THR A 96 -15.77 1.05 -13.96
C THR A 96 -15.19 1.71 -15.20
N CYS A 97 -14.75 2.97 -15.10
CA CYS A 97 -14.12 3.65 -16.24
C CYS A 97 -12.62 3.34 -16.37
N GLY A 98 -12.10 2.42 -15.54
CA GLY A 98 -10.70 1.99 -15.47
C GLY A 98 -10.54 0.90 -14.40
N HIS A 99 -9.31 0.42 -14.20
CA HIS A 99 -8.95 -0.64 -13.26
C HIS A 99 -8.23 -0.15 -12.00
N LEU A 100 -7.75 1.09 -11.97
CA LEU A 100 -7.10 1.65 -10.80
C LEU A 100 -8.13 1.89 -9.69
N LEU A 101 -7.93 1.24 -8.55
CA LEU A 101 -8.69 1.42 -7.32
C LEU A 101 -7.79 2.04 -6.26
N ARG A 102 -8.34 2.95 -5.44
CA ARG A 102 -7.63 3.39 -4.23
C ARG A 102 -7.55 2.20 -3.28
N TYR A 103 -6.36 1.90 -2.76
CA TYR A 103 -6.23 0.87 -1.73
C TYR A 103 -7.05 1.31 -0.49
N PRO A 104 -7.90 0.43 0.09
CA PRO A 104 -8.93 0.81 1.07
C PRO A 104 -8.36 1.03 2.47
N ILE A 105 -7.52 2.05 2.59
CA ILE A 105 -6.96 2.54 3.85
C ILE A 105 -7.06 4.06 3.91
N GLU A 106 -7.15 4.56 5.13
CA GLU A 106 -7.06 5.97 5.45
C GLU A 106 -5.84 6.22 6.34
N ILE A 107 -5.21 7.38 6.14
CA ILE A 107 -4.01 7.78 6.87
C ILE A 107 -4.37 9.01 7.70
N SER A 108 -4.30 8.86 9.01
CA SER A 108 -4.53 9.94 9.97
C SER A 108 -3.40 10.98 9.94
N LEU A 109 -3.63 12.15 10.54
CA LEU A 109 -2.62 13.22 10.66
C LEU A 109 -1.34 12.78 11.39
N ASP A 110 -1.43 11.78 12.27
CA ASP A 110 -0.30 11.20 13.00
C ASP A 110 0.40 10.05 12.24
N GLY A 111 -0.06 9.74 11.02
CA GLY A 111 0.45 8.64 10.21
C GLY A 111 -0.14 7.27 10.56
N SER A 112 -1.07 7.18 11.52
CA SER A 112 -1.77 5.92 11.80
C SER A 112 -2.65 5.50 10.63
N ILE A 113 -2.71 4.20 10.37
CA ILE A 113 -3.46 3.62 9.25
C ILE A 113 -4.77 3.04 9.80
N THR A 114 -5.89 3.53 9.27
CA THR A 114 -7.23 2.99 9.53
C THR A 114 -7.75 2.27 8.30
N HIS A 115 -8.68 1.34 8.51
CA HIS A 115 -9.17 0.43 7.48
C HIS A 115 -10.69 0.57 7.44
N ASP A 116 -11.19 1.24 6.41
CA ASP A 116 -12.61 1.35 6.12
C ASP A 116 -12.82 1.09 4.62
N PRO A 117 -13.43 -0.06 4.24
CA PRO A 117 -13.97 -1.12 5.11
C PRO A 117 -12.88 -1.92 5.86
N GLU A 118 -13.27 -2.73 6.87
CA GLU A 118 -12.32 -3.63 7.56
C GLU A 118 -11.98 -4.88 6.72
N ILE A 119 -12.90 -5.30 5.86
CA ILE A 119 -12.86 -6.56 5.10
C ILE A 119 -12.93 -6.27 3.61
N PHE A 120 -12.20 -7.03 2.79
CA PHE A 120 -12.31 -6.91 1.33
C PHE A 120 -13.71 -7.30 0.87
N PRO A 121 -14.32 -6.56 -0.09
CA PRO A 121 -15.61 -6.90 -0.68
C PRO A 121 -15.66 -8.38 -1.09
N ASP A 122 -16.80 -9.02 -0.85
CA ASP A 122 -17.07 -10.43 -1.19
C ASP A 122 -16.15 -11.46 -0.52
N THR A 123 -15.48 -11.10 0.57
CA THR A 123 -14.62 -12.01 1.34
C THR A 123 -14.89 -11.96 2.85
N HIS A 124 -14.17 -12.80 3.60
CA HIS A 124 -14.01 -12.69 5.06
C HIS A 124 -12.60 -12.24 5.46
N ALA A 125 -11.79 -11.75 4.51
CA ALA A 125 -10.39 -11.41 4.73
C ALA A 125 -10.25 -9.95 5.17
N ARG A 126 -9.56 -9.74 6.30
CA ARG A 126 -9.25 -8.40 6.81
C ARG A 126 -8.23 -7.68 5.92
N ILE A 127 -8.50 -6.42 5.59
CA ILE A 127 -7.60 -5.58 4.78
C ILE A 127 -6.27 -5.36 5.49
N ARG A 128 -6.30 -5.12 6.81
CA ARG A 128 -5.10 -5.02 7.68
C ARG A 128 -4.27 -6.32 7.79
N GLY A 129 -4.78 -7.43 7.26
CA GLY A 129 -4.23 -8.76 7.52
C GLY A 129 -4.34 -9.18 8.98
N SER A 130 -3.59 -10.22 9.34
CA SER A 130 -3.49 -10.74 10.70
C SER A 130 -2.06 -11.13 10.98
N GLN A 131 -1.53 -10.75 12.14
CA GLN A 131 -0.25 -11.28 12.59
C GLN A 131 -0.44 -12.75 12.91
N HIS A 132 0.33 -13.61 12.26
CA HIS A 132 0.49 -14.98 12.70
C HIS A 132 1.39 -14.95 13.93
N LEU A 133 0.77 -14.82 15.11
CA LEU A 133 1.48 -15.03 16.37
C LEU A 133 1.62 -16.54 16.53
N ASP A 134 2.84 -17.06 16.38
CA ASP A 134 3.14 -18.42 16.78
C ASP A 134 2.71 -18.60 18.24
N SER A 135 1.74 -19.48 18.46
CA SER A 135 1.13 -19.73 19.77
C SER A 135 2.15 -20.04 20.87
N TRP A 136 3.35 -20.51 20.48
CA TRP A 136 4.47 -20.76 21.37
C TRP A 136 5.13 -19.48 21.91
N VAL A 137 5.30 -18.46 21.07
CA VAL A 137 5.94 -17.18 21.45
C VAL A 137 5.04 -16.40 22.41
N VAL A 138 3.73 -16.36 22.15
CA VAL A 138 2.76 -15.67 23.03
C VAL A 138 2.66 -16.32 24.41
N ARG A 139 2.69 -17.66 24.46
CA ARG A 139 2.68 -18.41 25.74
C ARG A 139 3.93 -18.13 26.57
N ASN A 140 5.10 -18.04 25.95
CA ASN A 140 6.36 -17.86 26.67
C ASN A 140 6.66 -16.40 27.05
N ILE A 141 6.21 -15.41 26.27
CA ILE A 141 6.32 -14.00 26.69
C ILE A 141 5.39 -13.70 27.88
N SER A 142 4.19 -14.29 27.90
CA SER A 142 3.24 -14.11 29.02
C SER A 142 3.71 -14.79 30.32
N ALA A 143 4.47 -15.87 30.22
CA ALA A 143 5.02 -16.60 31.38
C ALA A 143 6.32 -15.97 31.96
N SER A 144 6.96 -15.04 31.23
CA SER A 144 8.28 -14.49 31.59
C SER A 144 8.25 -13.09 32.22
N SER A 145 7.08 -12.48 32.38
CA SER A 145 6.96 -11.10 32.88
C SER A 145 6.38 -11.07 34.32
N PRO A 146 7.21 -10.87 35.36
CA PRO A 146 6.75 -10.88 36.76
C PRO A 146 5.83 -9.70 37.13
N LEU A 147 5.70 -8.70 36.24
CA LEU A 147 5.03 -7.43 36.53
C LEU A 147 3.50 -7.44 36.30
N LEU A 148 2.93 -8.56 35.84
CA LEU A 148 1.48 -8.68 35.59
C LEU A 148 0.71 -9.58 36.58
N GLN A 149 1.40 -10.26 37.53
CA GLN A 149 0.73 -11.09 38.54
C GLN A 149 0.27 -10.33 39.80
N SER A 150 0.66 -9.07 39.99
CA SER A 150 0.33 -8.32 41.22
C SER A 150 -1.03 -7.61 41.21
N ARG A 151 -1.87 -7.76 40.19
CA ARG A 151 -3.14 -7.03 40.07
C ARG A 151 -4.43 -7.82 40.35
N VAL A 152 -4.34 -9.07 40.80
CA VAL A 152 -5.53 -9.94 40.99
C VAL A 152 -5.75 -10.40 42.45
N THR A 153 -4.94 -10.00 43.43
CA THR A 153 -5.20 -10.34 44.84
C THR A 153 -5.14 -9.12 45.74
N GLY A 154 -6.31 -8.56 46.05
CA GLY A 154 -6.42 -7.53 47.08
C GLY A 154 -7.76 -6.82 47.07
N HIS A 155 -8.78 -7.44 47.67
CA HIS A 155 -9.68 -6.85 48.68
C HIS A 155 -10.81 -7.85 49.01
N SER A 156 -10.53 -8.75 49.94
CA SER A 156 -11.53 -9.44 50.75
C SER A 156 -11.17 -9.17 52.21
N GLY A 157 -11.93 -8.32 52.87
CA GLY A 157 -11.76 -7.99 54.28
C GLY A 157 -12.98 -7.24 54.78
N GLY A 158 -13.92 -7.99 55.36
CA GLY A 158 -15.03 -7.44 56.14
C GLY A 158 -14.66 -7.31 57.62
N SER A 159 -15.29 -6.35 58.28
CA SER A 159 -15.53 -6.18 59.73
C SER A 159 -16.39 -4.89 59.83
N GLY A 160 -17.56 -4.79 60.45
CA GLY A 160 -18.08 -5.43 61.66
C GLY A 160 -18.06 -4.39 62.79
N GLU A 161 -19.26 -3.90 63.20
CA GLU A 161 -19.62 -3.14 64.43
C GLU A 161 -18.97 -1.73 64.59
N ASP A 162 -19.64 -0.64 64.98
CA ASP A 162 -20.82 -0.37 65.82
C ASP A 162 -21.91 0.51 65.15
#